data_AF-E1SLG0-F1
#
_entry.id   AF-E1SLG0-F1
#
_cell.length_a   1.000
_cell.length_b   1.000
_cell.length_c   1.000
_cell.angle_alpha   90.00
_cell.angle_beta   90.00
_cell.angle_gamma   90.00
#
_symmetry.space_group_name_H-M   'P 1'
#
loop_
_entity.id
_entity.type
_entity.pdbx_description
1 polymer ?
#
loop_
_entity_poly.entity_id
_entity_poly.type
_entity_poly.pdbx_seq_one_letter_code
_entity_poly.pdbx_strand_id
1 'polypeptide(L)'
;MADAITLLREQQEKRLVALGTQRTERQQRLTRLEQHEAQLSALIGDYHGAREANVLLMANRNQMVSQLTPLVEQCQRQQEVARADLSSLDGQWRRQLGRRQGLVWLEGEKRRRKQTQAMRLEQKQMDELAVRKR
;
A
#
# COMPACT_ATOMS: atom_id res chain seq x y z
N MET A 1 30.31 -14.03 -1.48
CA MET A 1 29.64 -13.06 -0.59
C MET A 1 28.67 -12.24 -1.43
N ALA A 2 27.40 -12.11 -1.01
CA ALA A 2 26.42 -11.32 -1.75
C ALA A 2 26.83 -9.84 -1.78
N ASP A 3 26.69 -9.18 -2.94
CA ASP A 3 26.99 -7.75 -3.09
C ASP A 3 26.04 -6.93 -2.20
N ALA A 4 26.55 -5.86 -1.57
CA ALA A 4 25.78 -5.04 -0.63
C ALA A 4 24.50 -4.45 -1.27
N ILE A 5 24.55 -4.15 -2.57
CA ILE A 5 23.40 -3.67 -3.34
C ILE A 5 22.30 -4.74 -3.44
N THR A 6 22.69 -6.00 -3.64
CA THR A 6 21.75 -7.13 -3.72
C THR A 6 21.04 -7.37 -2.39
N LEU A 7 21.78 -7.33 -1.27
CA LEU A 7 21.21 -7.46 0.06
C LEU A 7 20.22 -6.33 0.39
N LEU A 8 20.58 -5.08 0.05
CA LEU A 8 19.69 -3.93 0.24
C LEU A 8 18.43 -4.04 -0.61
N ARG A 9 18.53 -4.55 -1.85
CA ARG A 9 17.39 -4.75 -2.74
C ARG A 9 16.42 -5.78 -2.18
N GLU A 10 16.92 -6.92 -1.72
CA GLU A 10 16.12 -7.96 -1.07
C GLU A 10 15.42 -7.45 0.18
N GLN A 11 16.10 -6.60 0.97
CA GLN A 11 15.47 -5.97 2.12
C GLN A 11 14.32 -5.02 1.73
N GLN A 12 14.46 -4.25 0.65
CA GLN A 12 13.37 -3.41 0.15
C GLN A 12 12.22 -4.25 -0.43
N GLU A 13 12.52 -5.36 -1.10
CA GLU A 13 11.53 -6.31 -1.62
C GLU A 13 10.66 -6.86 -0.48
N LYS A 14 11.28 -7.34 0.62
CA LYS A 14 10.57 -7.83 1.81
C LYS A 14 9.68 -6.74 2.43
N ARG A 15 10.16 -5.50 2.49
CA ARG A 15 9.38 -4.36 2.99
C ARG A 15 8.18 -4.04 2.09
N LEU A 16 8.34 -4.12 0.77
CA LEU A 16 7.24 -3.90 -0.17
C LEU A 16 6.16 -4.98 -0.03
N VAL A 17 6.55 -6.24 0.16
CA VAL A 17 5.61 -7.33 0.43
C VAL A 17 4.85 -7.07 1.74
N ALA A 18 5.55 -6.72 2.82
CA ALA A 18 4.93 -6.41 4.11
C ALA A 18 3.94 -5.24 4.02
N LEU A 19 4.30 -4.17 3.30
CA LEU A 19 3.38 -3.06 3.03
C LEU A 19 2.17 -3.49 2.20
N GLY A 20 2.34 -4.41 1.24
CA GLY A 20 1.24 -4.98 0.46
C GLY A 20 0.25 -5.77 1.31
N THR A 21 0.73 -6.58 2.25
CA THR A 21 -0.11 -7.31 3.21
C THR A 21 -0.88 -6.33 4.09
N GLN A 22 -0.20 -5.34 4.69
CA GLN A 22 -0.83 -4.32 5.53
C GLN A 22 -1.88 -3.51 4.75
N ARG A 23 -1.64 -3.20 3.47
CA ARG A 23 -2.63 -2.53 2.61
C ARG A 23 -3.89 -3.36 2.49
N THR A 24 -3.75 -4.66 2.23
CA THR A 24 -4.88 -5.58 2.06
C THR A 24 -5.71 -5.67 3.34
N GLU A 25 -5.05 -5.82 4.49
CA GLU A 25 -5.72 -5.86 5.79
C GLU A 25 -6.49 -4.58 6.11
N ARG A 26 -5.86 -3.41 5.88
CA ARG A 26 -6.50 -2.11 6.09
C ARG A 26 -7.66 -1.86 5.12
N GLN A 27 -7.53 -2.29 3.87
CA GLN A 27 -8.59 -2.21 2.87
C GLN A 27 -9.79 -3.07 3.28
N GLN A 28 -9.55 -4.30 3.75
CA GLN A 28 -10.63 -5.16 4.27
C GLN A 28 -11.33 -4.53 5.47
N ARG A 29 -10.59 -3.89 6.38
CA ARG A 29 -11.17 -3.16 7.51
C ARG A 29 -12.06 -2.01 7.04
N LEU A 30 -11.60 -1.21 6.07
CA LEU A 30 -12.40 -0.12 5.49
C LEU A 30 -13.70 -0.66 4.87
N THR A 31 -13.61 -1.73 4.06
CA THR A 31 -14.79 -2.33 3.44
C THR A 31 -15.79 -2.85 4.48
N ARG A 32 -15.34 -3.41 5.60
CA ARG A 32 -16.24 -3.81 6.70
C ARG A 32 -16.94 -2.61 7.35
N LEU A 33 -16.24 -1.50 7.53
CA LEU A 33 -16.82 -0.27 8.08
C LEU A 33 -17.86 0.35 7.13
N GLU A 34 -17.60 0.32 5.82
CA GLU A 34 -18.53 0.77 4.78
C GLU A 34 -19.78 -0.11 4.73
N GLN A 35 -19.62 -1.44 4.84
CA GLN A 35 -20.73 -2.37 4.94
C GLN A 35 -21.58 -2.12 6.20
N HIS A 36 -20.93 -1.89 7.35
CA HIS A 36 -21.63 -1.64 8.61
C HIS A 36 -22.41 -0.32 8.58
N GLU A 37 -21.82 0.75 8.04
CA GLU A 37 -22.53 2.02 7.83
C GLU A 37 -23.74 1.86 6.91
N ALA A 38 -23.59 1.12 5.81
CA ALA A 38 -24.69 0.86 4.88
C ALA A 38 -25.84 0.09 5.54
N GLN A 39 -25.52 -0.90 6.38
CA GLN A 39 -26.52 -1.66 7.15
C GLN A 39 -27.26 -0.77 8.15
N LEU A 40 -26.55 0.05 8.92
CA LEU A 40 -27.15 0.98 9.87
C LEU A 40 -28.02 2.03 9.17
N SER A 41 -27.56 2.54 8.03
CA SER A 41 -28.31 3.52 7.23
C SER A 41 -29.58 2.91 6.62
N ALA A 42 -29.50 1.65 6.16
CA ALA A 42 -30.67 0.91 5.69
C ALA A 42 -31.69 0.71 6.81
N LEU A 43 -31.25 0.29 8.00
CA LEU A 43 -32.10 0.17 9.19
C LEU A 43 -32.82 1.48 9.53
N ILE A 44 -32.10 2.61 9.54
CA ILE A 44 -32.72 3.93 9.75
C ILE A 44 -33.76 4.24 8.66
N GLY A 45 -33.47 3.88 7.40
CA GLY A 45 -34.40 4.02 6.27
C GLY A 45 -35.64 3.13 6.38
N ASP A 46 -35.51 1.92 6.92
CA ASP A 46 -36.64 1.02 7.17
C ASP A 46 -37.54 1.57 8.28
N TYR A 47 -36.92 2.10 9.36
CA TYR A 47 -37.64 2.83 10.38
C TYR A 47 -38.38 4.03 9.77
N HIS A 48 -37.67 4.96 9.10
CA HIS A 48 -38.11 5.75 7.93
C HIS A 48 -39.50 5.45 7.34
N GLY A 49 -39.60 4.33 6.62
CA GLY A 49 -40.72 3.98 5.75
C GLY A 49 -41.94 3.38 6.46
N ALA A 50 -41.83 2.97 7.73
CA ALA A 50 -42.94 2.35 8.44
C ALA A 50 -44.05 3.37 8.78
N ARG A 51 -45.23 3.24 8.16
CA ARG A 51 -46.43 4.01 8.54
C ARG A 51 -47.07 3.38 9.77
N GLU A 52 -47.00 4.06 10.90
CA GLU A 52 -47.58 3.58 12.15
C GLU A 52 -48.68 4.51 12.63
N ALA A 53 -49.84 3.93 12.95
CA ALA A 53 -50.98 4.65 13.53
C ALA A 53 -50.92 4.73 15.07
N ASN A 54 -50.00 3.98 15.69
CA ASN A 54 -49.88 3.86 17.15
C ASN A 54 -48.73 4.73 17.68
N VAL A 55 -49.05 5.64 18.60
CA VAL A 55 -48.10 6.57 19.24
C VAL A 55 -46.94 5.86 19.94
N LEU A 56 -47.17 4.71 20.58
CA LEU A 56 -46.12 3.95 21.26
C LEU A 56 -45.10 3.35 20.27
N LEU A 57 -45.56 2.90 19.11
CA LEU A 57 -44.68 2.38 18.07
C LEU A 57 -43.84 3.52 17.46
N MET A 58 -44.47 4.69 17.22
CA MET A 58 -43.76 5.88 16.76
C MET A 58 -42.67 6.34 17.74
N ALA A 59 -42.95 6.29 19.05
CA ALA A 59 -41.97 6.63 20.08
C ALA A 59 -40.78 5.64 20.10
N ASN A 60 -41.05 4.33 20.02
CA ASN A 60 -40.02 3.30 19.93
C ASN A 60 -39.15 3.46 18.69
N ARG A 61 -39.76 3.74 17.54
CA ARG A 61 -39.05 4.02 16.29
C ARG A 61 -38.11 5.22 16.43
N ASN A 62 -38.61 6.34 16.95
CA ASN A 62 -37.80 7.54 17.13
C ASN A 62 -36.64 7.30 18.11
N GLN A 63 -36.87 6.49 19.14
CA GLN A 63 -35.83 6.06 20.07
C GLN A 63 -34.78 5.18 19.39
N MET A 64 -35.18 4.24 18.52
CA MET A 64 -34.23 3.43 17.75
C MET A 64 -33.41 4.28 16.79
N VAL A 65 -34.04 5.17 16.05
CA VAL A 65 -33.34 6.09 15.13
C VAL A 65 -32.34 6.97 15.89
N SER A 66 -32.73 7.52 17.05
CA SER A 66 -31.81 8.36 17.84
C SER A 66 -30.61 7.58 18.40
N GLN A 67 -30.74 6.27 18.62
CA GLN A 67 -29.63 5.39 19.01
C GLN A 67 -28.75 4.97 17.82
N LEU A 68 -29.32 4.79 16.64
CA LEU A 68 -28.58 4.35 15.44
C LEU A 68 -27.78 5.48 14.78
N THR A 69 -28.31 6.71 14.75
CA THR A 69 -27.62 7.87 14.16
C THR A 69 -26.18 8.09 14.68
N PRO A 70 -25.90 8.10 16.00
CA PRO A 70 -24.53 8.29 16.47
C PRO A 70 -23.59 7.12 16.11
N LEU A 71 -24.13 5.91 15.90
CA LEU A 71 -23.34 4.76 15.44
C LEU A 71 -22.92 4.91 13.98
N VAL A 72 -23.78 5.49 13.13
CA VAL A 72 -23.44 5.85 11.74
C VAL A 72 -22.33 6.89 11.74
N GLU A 73 -22.46 7.97 12.51
CA GLU A 73 -21.41 9.00 12.63
C GLU A 73 -20.08 8.43 13.14
N GLN A 74 -20.13 7.49 14.09
CA GLN A 74 -18.94 6.79 14.56
C GLN A 74 -18.29 5.96 13.44
N CYS A 75 -19.08 5.26 12.63
CA CYS A 75 -18.56 4.51 11.48
C CYS A 75 -17.91 5.43 10.46
N GLN A 76 -18.55 6.56 10.13
CA GLN A 76 -18.01 7.55 9.19
C GLN A 76 -16.66 8.09 9.66
N ARG A 77 -16.54 8.49 10.93
CA ARG A 77 -15.26 8.93 11.51
C ARG A 77 -14.19 7.84 11.41
N GLN A 78 -14.53 6.58 11.68
CA GLN A 78 -13.59 5.47 11.56
C GLN A 78 -13.17 5.21 10.10
N GLN A 79 -14.07 5.38 9.13
CA GLN A 79 -13.77 5.28 7.71
C GLN A 79 -12.80 6.39 7.27
N GLU A 80 -13.00 7.63 7.72
CA GLU A 80 -12.09 8.74 7.41
C GLU A 80 -10.66 8.45 7.89
N VAL A 81 -10.52 7.99 9.12
CA VAL A 81 -9.22 7.58 9.68
C VAL A 81 -8.62 6.43 8.86
N ALA A 82 -9.41 5.42 8.52
CA ALA A 82 -8.94 4.27 7.73
C ALA A 82 -8.50 4.68 6.31
N ARG A 83 -9.20 5.63 5.67
CA ARG A 83 -8.84 6.19 4.36
C ARG A 83 -7.55 7.00 4.41
N ALA A 84 -7.37 7.83 5.44
CA ALA A 84 -6.14 8.56 5.67
C ALA A 84 -4.94 7.62 5.89
N ASP A 85 -5.15 6.55 6.67
CA ASP A 85 -4.14 5.52 6.91
C ASP A 85 -3.72 4.76 5.65
N LEU A 86 -4.68 4.46 4.76
CA LEU A 86 -4.40 3.85 3.45
C LEU A 86 -3.60 4.80 2.55
N SER A 87 -3.98 6.08 2.50
CA SER A 87 -3.24 7.09 1.73
C SER A 87 -1.80 7.25 2.21
N SER A 88 -1.59 7.29 3.53
CA SER A 88 -0.24 7.31 4.13
C SER A 88 0.58 6.08 3.74
N LEU A 89 -0.05 4.90 3.76
CA LEU A 89 0.58 3.64 3.39
C LEU A 89 0.96 3.61 1.90
N ASP A 90 0.10 4.12 1.01
CA ASP A 90 0.41 4.25 -0.42
C ASP A 90 1.61 5.17 -0.66
N GLY A 91 1.71 6.29 0.08
CA GLY A 91 2.87 7.18 0.04
C GLY A 91 4.16 6.49 0.52
N GLN A 92 4.08 5.62 1.53
CA GLN A 92 5.22 4.80 1.97
C GLN A 92 5.60 3.76 0.91
N TRP A 93 4.62 3.09 0.32
CA TRP A 93 4.84 2.09 -0.71
C TRP A 93 5.52 2.68 -1.95
N ARG A 94 5.06 3.83 -2.46
CA ARG A 94 5.69 4.53 -3.59
C ARG A 94 7.14 4.90 -3.31
N ARG A 95 7.44 5.39 -2.09
CA ARG A 95 8.81 5.71 -1.68
C ARG A 95 9.70 4.48 -1.65
N GLN A 96 9.22 3.34 -1.13
CA GLN A 96 10.00 2.10 -1.11
C GLN A 96 10.19 1.51 -2.52
N LEU A 97 9.18 1.61 -3.38
CA LEU A 97 9.29 1.19 -4.77
C LEU A 97 10.36 2.00 -5.51
N GLY A 98 10.36 3.33 -5.35
CA GLY A 98 11.39 4.19 -5.93
C GLY A 98 12.81 3.82 -5.45
N ARG A 99 12.98 3.51 -4.15
CA ARG A 99 14.25 3.03 -3.61
C ARG A 99 14.68 1.69 -4.23
N ARG A 100 13.76 0.74 -4.37
CA ARG A 100 14.04 -0.55 -5.04
C ARG A 100 14.47 -0.35 -6.49
N GLN A 101 13.76 0.49 -7.24
CA GLN A 101 14.09 0.79 -8.63
C GLN A 101 15.47 1.47 -8.75
N GLY A 102 15.80 2.39 -7.84
CA GLY A 102 17.12 3.00 -7.75
C GLY A 102 18.24 1.97 -7.52
N LEU A 103 18.01 0.98 -6.65
CA LEU A 103 18.98 -0.10 -6.42
C LEU A 103 19.16 -1.00 -7.65
N VAL A 104 18.08 -1.32 -8.36
CA VAL A 104 18.15 -2.08 -9.62
C VAL A 104 18.96 -1.32 -10.68
N TRP A 105 18.73 0.00 -10.78
CA TRP A 105 19.50 0.85 -11.69
C TRP A 105 21.00 0.88 -11.31
N LEU A 106 21.32 1.07 -10.03
CA LEU A 106 22.70 1.06 -9.52
C LEU A 106 23.40 -0.28 -9.79
N GLU A 107 22.67 -1.39 -9.65
CA GLU A 107 23.19 -2.73 -9.95
C GLU A 107 23.55 -2.85 -11.45
N GLY A 108 22.69 -2.37 -12.33
CA GLY A 108 22.94 -2.32 -13.78
C GLY A 108 24.16 -1.46 -14.13
N GLU A 109 24.26 -0.28 -13.55
CA GLU A 109 25.38 0.64 -13.76
C GLU A 109 26.71 0.02 -13.28
N LYS A 110 26.71 -0.65 -12.12
CA LYS A 110 27.88 -1.37 -11.61
C LYS A 110 28.32 -2.50 -12.54
N ARG A 111 27.37 -3.26 -13.11
CA ARG A 111 27.67 -4.32 -14.09
C ARG A 111 28.27 -3.74 -15.36
N ARG A 112 27.71 -2.64 -15.87
CA ARG A 112 28.21 -1.94 -17.06
C ARG A 112 29.64 -1.44 -16.86
N ARG A 113 29.94 -0.83 -15.71
CA ARG A 113 31.30 -0.38 -15.37
C ARG A 113 32.31 -1.53 -15.32
N LYS A 114 31.93 -2.66 -14.71
CA LYS A 114 32.77 -3.86 -14.68
C LYS A 114 33.07 -4.40 -16.08
N GLN A 115 32.05 -4.45 -16.95
CA GLN A 115 32.23 -4.88 -18.35
C GLN A 115 33.17 -3.95 -19.11
N THR A 116 32.98 -2.64 -19.01
CA THR A 116 33.87 -1.66 -19.66
C THR A 116 35.31 -1.75 -19.16
N GLN A 117 35.50 -1.99 -17.86
CA GLN A 117 36.83 -2.20 -17.29
C GLN A 117 37.49 -3.49 -17.81
N ALA A 118 36.75 -4.59 -17.87
CA ALA A 118 37.24 -5.85 -18.42
C ALA A 118 37.66 -5.71 -19.90
N MET A 119 36.81 -5.11 -20.73
CA MET A 119 37.12 -4.86 -22.15
C MET A 119 38.37 -4.00 -22.32
N ARG A 120 38.55 -2.96 -21.50
CA ARG A 120 39.76 -2.12 -21.54
C ARG A 120 41.02 -2.88 -21.14
N LEU A 121 40.93 -3.79 -20.18
CA LEU A 121 42.06 -4.62 -19.75
C LEU A 121 42.42 -5.64 -20.84
N GLU A 122 41.42 -6.30 -21.43
CA GLU A 122 41.62 -7.23 -22.54
C GLU A 122 42.25 -6.53 -23.75
N GLN A 123 41.76 -5.34 -24.11
CA GLN A 123 42.33 -4.55 -25.20
C GLN A 123 43.80 -4.19 -24.94
N LYS A 124 44.13 -3.72 -23.73
CA LYS A 124 45.51 -3.42 -23.35
C LYS A 124 46.42 -4.65 -23.47
N GLN A 125 45.95 -5.82 -23.02
CA GLN A 125 46.72 -7.06 -23.14
C GLN A 125 46.96 -7.45 -24.60
N MET A 126 45.95 -7.29 -25.46
CA MET A 126 46.09 -7.53 -26.90
C MET A 126 47.07 -6.56 -27.58
N ASP A 127 47.01 -5.28 -27.21
CA ASP A 127 47.92 -4.26 -27.72
C ASP A 127 49.38 -4.55 -27.29
N GLU A 128 49.60 -4.92 -26.02
CA GLU A 128 50.91 -5.32 -25.51
C GLU A 128 51.48 -6.54 -26.23
N LEU A 129 50.63 -7.55 -26.51
CA LEU A 129 51.03 -8.74 -27.29
C LEU A 129 51.37 -8.38 -28.74
N ALA A 130 50.64 -7.46 -29.35
CA ALA A 130 50.90 -7.01 -30.72
C ALA A 130 52.22 -6.23 -30.83
N VAL A 131 52.55 -5.40 -29.83
CA VAL A 131 53.82 -4.67 -29.77
C VAL A 131 55.01 -5.63 -29.60
N ARG A 132 54.88 -6.69 -28.79
CA ARG A 132 55.96 -7.68 -28.56
C ARG A 132 56.25 -8.61 -29.74
N LYS A 133 55.33 -8.71 -30.71
CA LYS A 133 55.50 -9.55 -31.92
C LYS A 133 56.08 -8.78 -33.12
N ARG A 134 56.32 -7.48 -32.99
CA ARG A 134 57.08 -6.67 -33.95
C ARG A 134 58.53 -6.55 -33.49
#